data_AF-A0A0F7TZ69-F1
#
_entry.id   AF-A0A0F7TZ69-F1
#
_cell.length_a   1.000
_cell.length_b   1.000
_cell.length_c   1.000
_cell.angle_alpha   90.00
_cell.angle_beta   90.00
_cell.angle_gamma   90.00
#
_symmetry.space_group_name_H-M   'P 1'
#
loop_
_entity.id
_entity.type
_entity.pdbx_description
1 polymer ?
#
loop_
_entity_poly.entity_id
_entity_poly.type
_entity_poly.pdbx_seq_one_letter_code
_entity_poly.pdbx_strand_id
1 'polypeptide(L)'
;MKTMNVDRLNDLETIDPRPLPPWRAEAFTEIEIGTDRETARDRAESVRSTSNIVVYSDASGREGHLGAAVVALDDNLEIAESQQVQVGPMDRWSVHVAELIGIFYAISIVFKIAHQHSRTEDGQQTASILCDSRSSLQAIQSARNKSGQRIVHAILQAATEVLTAGISLRLQWVPGHSDDPGNDATDQLAKNAASPGKTHPFRPLLTRERALIRRNIHAQWEQEWRSSTKGGPLRKVDNTLPASYTRRLYGNLPRNRAYLLMQLRTGHNWLSSYRKKVGHSDDDLCVCGAQETVTHVLVDCPRLREPRRKLRREVGDAFNSVQSLLGGSKQGERGKPDTVSRARTVNAVLDFAEASQRFCGRAPRGQPNNGNGN
;
A
#
# COMPACT_ATOMS: atom_id res chain seq x y z
N MET A 1 3.46 -20.09 -8.55
CA MET A 1 4.69 -19.84 -9.34
C MET A 1 4.45 -19.15 -10.69
N LYS A 2 3.23 -19.13 -11.27
CA LYS A 2 3.00 -18.47 -12.58
C LYS A 2 3.31 -16.96 -12.64
N THR A 3 3.29 -16.25 -11.51
CA THR A 3 3.42 -14.79 -11.44
C THR A 3 4.75 -14.30 -10.87
N MET A 4 5.68 -15.22 -10.54
CA MET A 4 6.95 -14.89 -9.89
C MET A 4 8.12 -15.11 -10.86
N ASN A 5 8.89 -14.07 -11.09
CA ASN A 5 10.17 -14.15 -11.80
C ASN A 5 11.27 -14.46 -10.78
N VAL A 6 11.92 -15.63 -10.88
CA VAL A 6 12.92 -16.09 -9.91
C VAL A 6 14.18 -15.23 -9.93
N ASP A 7 14.59 -14.75 -11.11
CA ASP A 7 15.77 -13.88 -11.25
C ASP A 7 15.57 -12.57 -10.49
N ARG A 8 14.37 -11.98 -10.59
CA ARG A 8 14.01 -10.78 -9.83
C ARG A 8 14.05 -10.99 -8.32
N LEU A 9 13.78 -12.20 -7.83
CA LEU A 9 13.83 -12.53 -6.40
C LEU A 9 15.27 -12.66 -5.89
N ASN A 10 16.18 -13.21 -6.69
CA ASN A 10 17.60 -13.36 -6.32
C ASN A 10 18.31 -12.01 -6.18
N ASP A 11 17.85 -11.01 -6.92
CA ASP A 11 18.38 -9.65 -6.89
C ASP A 11 17.90 -8.82 -5.69
N LEU A 12 16.93 -9.30 -4.90
CA LEU A 12 16.32 -8.49 -3.84
C LEU A 12 17.27 -8.23 -2.68
N GLU A 13 16.99 -7.13 -1.99
CA GLU A 13 17.56 -6.86 -0.68
C GLU A 13 17.27 -8.00 0.31
N THR A 14 18.19 -8.18 1.26
CA THR A 14 18.00 -9.03 2.43
C THR A 14 17.80 -8.14 3.65
N ILE A 15 16.71 -8.37 4.37
CA ILE A 15 16.38 -7.64 5.61
C ILE A 15 16.85 -8.49 6.79
N ASP A 16 17.72 -7.92 7.63
CA ASP A 16 18.11 -8.51 8.90
C ASP A 16 16.97 -8.33 9.91
N PRO A 17 16.41 -9.40 10.49
CA PRO A 17 15.35 -9.31 11.47
C PRO A 17 15.81 -8.79 12.83
N ARG A 18 17.12 -8.65 13.09
CA ARG A 18 17.65 -8.17 14.35
C ARG A 18 17.62 -6.63 14.39
N PRO A 19 17.03 -6.02 15.43
CA PRO A 19 17.08 -4.57 15.59
C PRO A 19 18.53 -4.12 15.82
N LEU A 20 18.83 -2.87 15.48
CA LEU A 20 20.11 -2.26 15.88
C LEU A 20 20.18 -2.18 17.42
N PRO A 21 21.38 -2.37 18.01
CA PRO A 21 21.55 -2.23 19.45
C PRO A 21 21.15 -0.83 19.95
N PRO A 22 20.31 -0.70 20.99
CA PRO A 22 19.88 0.61 21.49
C PRO A 22 21.00 1.41 22.17
N TRP A 23 22.09 0.75 22.58
CA TRP A 23 23.26 1.38 23.20
C TRP A 23 24.35 1.81 22.18
N ARG A 24 24.02 1.86 20.89
CA ARG A 24 24.93 2.36 19.85
C ARG A 24 25.26 3.84 20.08
N ALA A 25 26.48 4.24 19.75
CA ALA A 25 26.80 5.65 19.64
C ALA A 25 26.00 6.29 18.49
N GLU A 26 25.59 7.53 18.68
CA GLU A 26 24.91 8.29 17.62
C GLU A 26 25.89 8.62 16.50
N ALA A 27 25.51 8.30 15.26
CA ALA A 27 26.35 8.54 14.09
C ALA A 27 26.24 9.98 13.58
N PHE A 28 25.18 10.67 13.96
CA PHE A 28 24.94 12.07 13.65
C PHE A 28 24.91 12.86 14.95
N THR A 29 25.52 14.03 14.96
CA THR A 29 25.46 14.95 16.11
C THR A 29 24.03 15.44 16.31
N GLU A 30 23.30 15.63 15.21
CA GLU A 30 21.91 16.08 15.23
C GLU A 30 21.17 15.64 13.95
N ILE A 31 19.91 15.23 14.10
CA ILE A 31 18.97 14.98 13.01
C ILE A 31 17.74 15.84 13.26
N GLU A 32 17.62 16.92 12.51
CA GLU A 32 16.53 17.87 12.68
C GLU A 32 15.43 17.64 11.66
N ILE A 33 14.25 17.27 12.16
CA ILE A 33 13.05 17.09 11.37
C ILE A 33 12.12 18.25 11.74
N GLY A 34 12.24 19.38 11.02
CA GLY A 34 11.49 20.59 11.31
C GLY A 34 9.98 20.37 11.38
N THR A 35 9.30 21.12 12.25
CA THR A 35 7.84 21.07 12.45
C THR A 35 7.09 21.79 11.33
N ASP A 36 7.60 22.94 10.90
CA ASP A 36 7.00 23.89 9.96
C ASP A 36 8.05 24.44 8.97
N ARG A 37 7.58 25.03 7.86
CA ARG A 37 8.44 25.45 6.74
C ARG A 37 9.31 26.67 7.06
N GLU A 38 8.76 27.64 7.79
CA GLU A 38 9.44 28.90 8.10
C GLU A 38 10.62 28.64 9.04
N THR A 39 10.38 27.92 10.15
CA THR A 39 11.44 27.56 11.10
C THR A 39 12.57 26.76 10.44
N ALA A 40 12.23 25.86 9.52
CA ALA A 40 13.22 25.06 8.81
C ALA A 40 14.08 25.89 7.84
N ARG A 41 13.52 26.95 7.24
CA ARG A 41 14.26 27.85 6.36
C ARG A 41 15.24 28.70 7.15
N ASP A 42 14.78 29.33 8.23
CA ASP A 42 15.63 30.18 9.08
C ASP A 42 16.79 29.38 9.67
N ARG A 43 16.52 28.13 10.05
CA ARG A 43 17.56 27.22 10.53
C ARG A 43 18.50 26.76 9.43
N ALA A 44 18.02 26.46 8.22
CA ALA A 44 18.90 26.14 7.10
C ALA A 44 19.90 27.27 6.83
N GLU A 45 19.47 28.52 6.94
CA GLU A 45 20.35 29.69 6.82
C GLU A 45 21.35 29.80 7.97
N SER A 46 20.92 29.55 9.21
CA SER A 46 21.84 29.46 10.36
C SER A 46 22.83 28.29 10.25
N VAL A 47 22.41 27.16 9.70
CA VAL A 47 23.27 26.00 9.47
C VAL A 47 24.32 26.31 8.42
N ARG A 48 23.96 27.03 7.36
CA ARG A 48 24.91 27.50 6.34
C ARG A 48 26.00 28.39 6.91
N SER A 49 25.68 29.27 7.84
CA SER A 49 26.67 30.17 8.44
C SER A 49 27.54 29.53 9.54
N THR A 50 27.14 28.37 10.06
CA THR A 50 27.82 27.71 11.19
C THR A 50 28.54 26.41 10.82
N SER A 51 28.27 25.86 9.64
CA SER A 51 28.89 24.62 9.16
C SER A 51 30.07 24.93 8.25
N ASN A 52 31.18 24.19 8.39
CA ASN A 52 32.30 24.31 7.45
C ASN A 52 31.96 23.75 6.07
N ILE A 53 31.09 22.73 6.01
CA ILE A 53 30.65 22.09 4.77
C ILE A 53 29.13 22.02 4.75
N VAL A 54 28.54 22.43 3.64
CA VAL A 54 27.10 22.37 3.40
C VAL A 54 26.86 21.57 2.12
N VAL A 55 26.06 20.51 2.23
CA VAL A 55 25.70 19.65 1.11
C VAL A 55 24.20 19.50 1.04
N TYR A 56 23.66 19.58 -0.16
CA TYR A 56 22.26 19.35 -0.48
C TYR A 56 22.10 17.97 -1.10
N SER A 57 21.04 17.26 -0.75
CA SER A 57 20.66 15.98 -1.35
C SER A 57 19.18 15.94 -1.67
N ASP A 58 18.83 15.43 -2.84
CA ASP A 58 17.45 15.30 -3.30
C ASP A 58 17.31 14.08 -4.23
N ALA A 59 16.08 13.60 -4.40
CA ALA A 59 15.74 12.58 -5.37
C ALA A 59 14.45 12.85 -6.13
N SER A 60 14.51 12.66 -7.44
CA SER A 60 13.41 12.97 -8.33
C SER A 60 13.10 11.84 -9.30
N GLY A 61 11.88 11.89 -9.83
CA GLY A 61 11.34 10.89 -10.73
C GLY A 61 10.99 11.47 -12.09
N ARG A 62 11.48 10.85 -13.16
CA ARG A 62 11.18 11.23 -14.55
C ARG A 62 11.06 9.99 -15.42
N GLU A 63 10.05 9.96 -16.29
CA GLU A 63 9.87 8.90 -17.31
C GLU A 63 9.99 7.45 -16.75
N GLY A 64 9.39 7.22 -15.57
CA GLY A 64 9.38 5.91 -14.91
C GLY A 64 10.70 5.51 -14.24
N HIS A 65 11.69 6.39 -14.18
CA HIS A 65 12.98 6.20 -13.54
C HIS A 65 13.16 7.17 -12.37
N LEU A 66 14.03 6.81 -11.44
CA LEU A 66 14.41 7.61 -10.29
C LEU A 66 15.89 7.97 -10.42
N GLY A 67 16.19 9.21 -10.08
CA GLY A 67 17.53 9.75 -9.92
C GLY A 67 17.67 10.38 -8.55
N ALA A 68 18.87 10.39 -8.02
CA ALA A 68 19.25 11.17 -6.85
C ALA A 68 20.42 12.08 -7.24
N ALA A 69 20.54 13.21 -6.56
CA ALA A 69 21.67 14.10 -6.75
C ALA A 69 22.14 14.68 -5.42
N VAL A 70 23.36 15.17 -5.48
CA VAL A 70 24.04 15.82 -4.37
C VAL A 70 24.76 17.04 -4.91
N VAL A 71 24.67 18.17 -4.22
CA VAL A 71 25.34 19.43 -4.56
C VAL A 71 25.99 20.02 -3.32
N ALA A 72 27.25 20.41 -3.41
CA ALA A 72 27.90 21.30 -2.45
C ALA A 72 28.10 22.66 -3.12
N LEU A 73 27.74 23.72 -2.42
CA LEU A 73 27.97 25.09 -2.89
C LEU A 73 29.21 25.69 -2.22
N ASP A 74 29.90 26.58 -2.91
CA ASP A 74 30.93 27.44 -2.32
C ASP A 74 30.31 28.70 -1.66
N ASP A 75 31.17 29.57 -1.13
CA ASP A 75 30.76 30.83 -0.49
C ASP A 75 30.06 31.81 -1.44
N ASN A 76 30.23 31.65 -2.76
CA ASN A 76 29.58 32.44 -3.79
C ASN A 76 28.25 31.83 -4.25
N LEU A 77 27.79 30.75 -3.61
CA LEU A 77 26.61 29.96 -4.00
C LEU A 77 26.75 29.29 -5.37
N GLU A 78 27.98 29.08 -5.84
CA GLU A 78 28.27 28.33 -7.06
C GLU A 78 28.51 26.85 -6.72
N ILE A 79 28.26 25.96 -7.69
CA ILE A 79 28.44 24.52 -7.49
C ILE A 79 29.94 24.21 -7.41
N ALA A 80 30.44 23.96 -6.19
CA ALA A 80 31.81 23.54 -5.94
C ALA A 80 32.00 22.05 -6.30
N GLU A 81 31.06 21.22 -5.88
CA GLU A 81 31.07 19.77 -6.10
C GLU A 81 29.64 19.29 -6.34
N SER A 82 29.46 18.32 -7.24
CA SER A 82 28.16 17.69 -7.44
C SER A 82 28.29 16.25 -7.89
N GLN A 83 27.25 15.46 -7.60
CA GLN A 83 27.16 14.09 -8.07
C GLN A 83 25.72 13.75 -8.43
N GLN A 84 25.55 13.16 -9.61
CA GLN A 84 24.29 12.59 -10.08
C GLN A 84 24.34 11.07 -9.96
N VAL A 85 23.24 10.47 -9.52
CA VAL A 85 23.12 9.04 -9.28
C VAL A 85 21.85 8.52 -9.94
N GLN A 86 22.01 7.65 -10.92
CA GLN A 86 20.91 6.89 -11.48
C GLN A 86 20.48 5.83 -10.46
N VAL A 87 19.24 5.92 -9.96
CA VAL A 87 18.70 4.96 -8.98
C VAL A 87 18.08 3.76 -9.70
N GLY A 88 17.35 4.02 -10.79
CA GLY A 88 16.77 2.99 -11.65
C GLY A 88 15.25 3.06 -11.69
N PRO A 89 14.57 2.01 -12.14
CA PRO A 89 13.16 2.09 -12.50
C PRO A 89 12.23 2.09 -11.27
N MET A 90 11.12 2.82 -11.36
CA MET A 90 10.12 3.00 -10.28
C MET A 90 9.34 1.73 -9.93
N ASP A 91 9.41 0.69 -10.76
CA ASP A 91 8.85 -0.64 -10.45
C ASP A 91 9.75 -1.42 -9.47
N ARG A 92 11.03 -1.03 -9.33
CA ARG A 92 12.03 -1.65 -8.44
C ARG A 92 12.41 -0.77 -7.25
N TRP A 93 12.29 0.55 -7.38
CA TRP A 93 12.72 1.55 -6.40
C TRP A 93 11.59 2.50 -5.99
N SER A 94 11.76 3.20 -4.88
CA SER A 94 10.85 4.28 -4.43
C SER A 94 11.60 5.60 -4.33
N VAL A 95 10.88 6.72 -4.52
CA VAL A 95 11.43 8.07 -4.27
C VAL A 95 12.06 8.12 -2.89
N HIS A 96 11.34 7.69 -1.85
CA HIS A 96 11.87 7.59 -0.48
C HIS A 96 13.24 6.88 -0.37
N VAL A 97 13.48 5.82 -1.15
CA VAL A 97 14.78 5.13 -1.14
C VAL A 97 15.82 5.86 -1.99
N ALA A 98 15.41 6.48 -3.10
CA ALA A 98 16.26 7.34 -3.88
C ALA A 98 16.80 8.51 -3.01
N GLU A 99 15.97 9.09 -2.14
CA GLU A 99 16.38 10.09 -1.15
C GLU A 99 17.46 9.56 -0.19
N LEU A 100 17.25 8.36 0.37
CA LEU A 100 18.24 7.72 1.24
C LEU A 100 19.57 7.48 0.50
N ILE A 101 19.51 7.12 -0.78
CA ILE A 101 20.71 6.97 -1.63
C ILE A 101 21.38 8.34 -1.83
N GLY A 102 20.60 9.40 -2.07
CA GLY A 102 21.11 10.78 -2.12
C GLY A 102 21.89 11.15 -0.85
N ILE A 103 21.30 10.92 0.33
CA ILE A 103 21.97 11.16 1.63
C ILE A 103 23.25 10.32 1.76
N PHE A 104 23.24 9.05 1.36
CA PHE A 104 24.43 8.20 1.38
C PHE A 104 25.59 8.79 0.55
N TYR A 105 25.30 9.27 -0.66
CA TYR A 105 26.30 9.93 -1.49
C TYR A 105 26.67 11.33 -0.98
N ALA A 106 25.77 12.03 -0.29
CA ALA A 106 26.08 13.30 0.36
C ALA A 106 27.17 13.14 1.43
N ILE A 107 27.11 12.08 2.24
CA ILE A 107 28.17 11.76 3.20
C ILE A 107 29.51 11.52 2.50
N SER A 108 29.49 10.89 1.32
CA SER A 108 30.71 10.66 0.53
C SER A 108 31.30 11.96 -0.02
N ILE A 109 30.46 12.90 -0.47
CA ILE A 109 30.90 14.24 -0.90
C ILE A 109 31.48 15.03 0.28
N VAL A 110 30.80 15.02 1.44
CA VAL A 110 31.32 15.67 2.66
C VAL A 110 32.73 15.15 2.98
N PHE A 111 32.91 13.84 2.98
CA PHE A 111 34.21 13.23 3.28
C PHE A 111 35.28 13.63 2.25
N LYS A 112 34.94 13.68 0.96
CA LYS A 112 35.83 14.13 -0.12
C LYS A 112 36.26 15.59 0.08
N ILE A 113 35.31 16.50 0.31
CA ILE A 113 35.57 17.93 0.50
C ILE A 113 36.45 18.14 1.73
N ALA A 114 36.14 17.46 2.84
CA ALA A 114 36.91 17.57 4.07
C ALA A 114 38.37 17.09 3.92
N HIS A 115 38.65 16.13 3.03
CA HIS A 115 40.02 15.68 2.76
C HIS A 115 40.80 16.62 1.81
N GLN A 116 40.11 17.34 0.94
CA GLN A 116 40.74 18.28 0.00
C GLN A 116 41.14 19.60 0.68
N HIS A 117 40.37 20.03 1.68
CA HIS A 117 40.69 21.19 2.50
C HIS A 117 41.63 20.72 3.62
N SER A 118 42.95 20.90 3.43
CA SER A 118 43.99 20.57 4.41
C SER A 118 43.56 20.94 5.84
N ARG A 119 43.85 20.06 6.81
CA ARG A 119 43.67 20.29 8.26
C ARG A 119 44.52 21.48 8.73
N THR A 120 44.11 22.70 8.40
CA THR A 120 44.83 23.93 8.75
C THR A 120 44.40 24.49 10.10
N GLU A 121 43.31 24.00 10.67
CA GLU A 121 42.83 24.42 11.99
C GLU A 121 42.60 23.20 12.90
N ASP A 122 43.06 23.31 14.14
CA ASP A 122 43.02 22.30 15.21
C ASP A 122 41.60 22.08 15.78
N GLY A 123 40.58 22.40 14.97
CA GLY A 123 39.16 22.41 15.33
C GLY A 123 38.40 21.22 14.72
N GLN A 124 37.34 20.79 15.41
CA GLN A 124 36.44 19.76 14.90
C GLN A 124 35.62 20.32 13.74
N GLN A 125 35.77 19.73 12.55
CA GLN A 125 35.08 20.18 11.35
C GLN A 125 33.60 19.82 11.42
N THR A 126 32.71 20.74 11.05
CA THR A 126 31.27 20.53 11.04
C THR A 126 30.74 20.46 9.61
N ALA A 127 29.87 19.50 9.34
CA ALA A 127 29.26 19.33 8.04
C ALA A 127 27.76 19.05 8.17
N SER A 128 26.97 19.71 7.32
CA SER A 128 25.52 19.64 7.34
C SER A 128 24.97 19.18 6.00
N ILE A 129 24.11 18.16 6.02
CA ILE A 129 23.41 17.65 4.85
C ILE A 129 21.96 18.11 4.93
N LEU A 130 21.52 18.88 3.93
CA LEU A 130 20.17 19.39 3.80
C LEU A 130 19.39 18.47 2.84
N CYS A 131 18.24 17.98 3.30
CA CYS A 131 17.37 17.07 2.56
C CYS A 131 15.91 17.48 2.73
N ASP A 132 15.12 17.40 1.67
CA ASP A 132 13.70 17.77 1.71
C ASP A 132 12.76 16.64 2.17
N SER A 133 13.30 15.43 2.35
CA SER A 133 12.53 14.25 2.69
C SER A 133 12.52 13.95 4.18
N ARG A 134 11.51 14.50 4.89
CA ARG A 134 11.23 14.18 6.30
C ARG A 134 11.18 12.67 6.56
N SER A 135 10.61 11.92 5.61
CA SER A 135 10.46 10.47 5.72
C SER A 135 11.81 9.74 5.77
N SER A 136 12.81 10.23 5.02
CA SER A 136 14.17 9.68 4.99
C SER A 136 14.91 9.98 6.29
N LEU A 137 14.82 11.22 6.79
CA LEU A 137 15.40 11.58 8.08
C LEU A 137 14.80 10.77 9.24
N GLN A 138 13.47 10.57 9.24
CA GLN A 138 12.78 9.70 10.21
C GLN A 138 13.24 8.24 10.11
N ALA A 139 13.48 7.73 8.90
CA ALA A 139 13.96 6.37 8.70
C ALA A 139 15.40 6.17 9.21
N ILE A 140 16.25 7.20 9.10
CA ILE A 140 17.61 7.20 9.62
C ILE A 140 17.60 7.31 11.16
N GLN A 141 16.82 8.26 11.71
CA GLN A 141 16.69 8.46 13.16
C GLN A 141 16.11 7.24 13.87
N SER A 142 15.16 6.55 13.24
CA SER A 142 14.51 5.34 13.77
C SER A 142 14.68 4.19 12.79
N ALA A 143 15.90 3.65 12.71
CA ALA A 143 16.22 2.49 11.89
C ALA A 143 15.38 1.27 12.31
N ARG A 144 14.52 0.80 11.40
CA ARG A 144 13.63 -0.36 11.61
C ARG A 144 13.90 -1.46 10.58
N ASN A 145 13.41 -2.65 10.88
CA ASN A 145 13.54 -3.83 10.00
C ASN A 145 12.50 -3.78 8.87
N LYS A 146 12.68 -2.82 7.95
CA LYS A 146 11.81 -2.57 6.79
C LYS A 146 12.62 -2.55 5.50
N SER A 147 11.92 -2.54 4.36
CA SER A 147 12.52 -2.40 3.04
C SER A 147 13.32 -1.09 2.96
N GLY A 148 14.54 -1.14 2.41
CA GLY A 148 15.52 -0.05 2.46
C GLY A 148 16.49 -0.12 3.65
N GLN A 149 16.38 -1.10 4.54
CA GLN A 149 17.22 -1.23 5.75
C GLN A 149 18.72 -1.21 5.45
N ARG A 150 19.17 -1.89 4.40
CA ARG A 150 20.60 -1.93 4.04
C ARG A 150 21.15 -0.56 3.69
N ILE A 151 20.34 0.32 3.13
CA ILE A 151 20.73 1.68 2.76
C ILE A 151 20.82 2.53 4.01
N VAL A 152 19.83 2.43 4.92
CA VAL A 152 19.90 3.09 6.23
C VAL A 152 21.14 2.63 7.02
N HIS A 153 21.43 1.33 7.04
CA HIS A 153 22.64 0.83 7.71
C HIS A 153 23.93 1.36 7.07
N ALA A 154 23.98 1.44 5.73
CA ALA A 154 25.13 2.01 5.03
C ALA A 154 25.31 3.51 5.33
N ILE A 155 24.22 4.28 5.43
CA ILE A 155 24.24 5.69 5.86
C ILE A 155 24.80 5.81 7.28
N LEU A 156 24.27 5.02 8.22
CA LEU A 156 24.71 5.06 9.61
C LEU A 156 26.19 4.67 9.76
N GLN A 157 26.64 3.66 9.01
CA GLN A 157 28.04 3.25 8.99
C GLN A 157 28.93 4.35 8.40
N ALA A 158 28.58 4.88 7.23
CA ALA A 158 29.35 5.96 6.59
C ALA A 158 29.42 7.20 7.49
N ALA A 159 28.32 7.55 8.15
CA ALA A 159 28.30 8.67 9.09
C ALA A 159 29.22 8.43 10.31
N THR A 160 29.25 7.21 10.86
CA THR A 160 30.20 6.85 11.91
C THR A 160 31.66 6.96 11.44
N GLU A 161 31.97 6.52 10.22
CA GLU A 161 33.31 6.63 9.64
C GLU A 161 33.74 8.10 9.50
N VAL A 162 32.85 8.97 9.00
CA VAL A 162 33.08 10.42 8.91
C VAL A 162 33.29 11.05 10.30
N LEU A 163 32.50 10.64 11.29
CA LEU A 163 32.67 11.08 12.68
C LEU A 163 34.03 10.68 13.25
N THR A 164 34.49 9.45 13.00
CA THR A 164 35.82 8.98 13.44
C THR A 164 36.98 9.72 12.76
N ALA A 165 36.75 10.30 11.59
CA ALA A 165 37.71 11.15 10.90
C ALA A 165 37.79 12.58 11.49
N GLY A 166 36.96 12.90 12.48
CA GLY A 166 36.91 14.20 13.16
C GLY A 166 35.89 15.18 12.57
N ILE A 167 34.93 14.69 11.78
CA ILE A 167 33.91 15.54 11.13
C ILE A 167 32.54 15.27 11.76
N SER A 168 31.99 16.27 12.44
CA SER A 168 30.64 16.20 13.02
C SER A 168 29.59 16.37 11.93
N LEU A 169 28.75 15.35 11.73
CA LEU A 169 27.67 15.37 10.75
C LEU A 169 26.32 15.74 11.36
N ARG A 170 25.62 16.68 10.71
CA ARG A 170 24.21 17.03 10.97
C ARG A 170 23.35 16.71 9.76
N LEU A 171 22.15 16.20 9.99
CA LEU A 171 21.08 16.14 8.98
C LEU A 171 20.03 17.20 9.28
N GLN A 172 19.70 18.03 8.30
CA GLN A 172 18.70 19.10 8.43
C GLN A 172 17.60 18.91 7.40
N TRP A 173 16.34 18.92 7.85
CA TRP A 173 15.22 19.01 6.92
C TRP A 173 15.09 20.42 6.34
N VAL A 174 14.92 20.52 5.02
CA VAL A 174 14.54 21.76 4.33
C VAL A 174 13.21 21.61 3.59
N PRO A 175 12.39 22.66 3.51
CA PRO A 175 11.18 22.60 2.72
C PRO A 175 11.51 22.59 1.22
N GLY A 176 11.05 21.56 0.50
CA GLY A 176 11.16 21.53 -0.97
C GLY A 176 10.43 22.71 -1.64
N HIS A 177 10.95 23.16 -2.79
CA HIS A 177 10.45 24.31 -3.56
C HIS A 177 10.34 25.60 -2.74
N SER A 178 11.46 26.04 -2.15
CA SER A 178 11.51 27.23 -1.28
C SER A 178 12.53 28.26 -1.74
N ASP A 179 12.83 28.28 -3.04
CA ASP A 179 13.79 29.18 -3.70
C ASP A 179 15.18 29.15 -3.05
N ASP A 180 15.62 27.96 -2.63
CA ASP A 180 16.98 27.74 -2.14
C ASP A 180 17.85 27.26 -3.31
N PRO A 181 18.87 28.03 -3.73
CA PRO A 181 19.67 27.70 -4.91
C PRO A 181 20.31 26.31 -4.87
N GLY A 182 20.72 25.84 -3.68
CA GLY A 182 21.34 24.53 -3.51
C GLY A 182 20.31 23.41 -3.64
N ASN A 183 19.14 23.58 -3.04
CA ASN A 183 18.05 22.62 -3.18
C ASN A 183 17.53 22.55 -4.63
N ASP A 184 17.32 23.69 -5.26
CA ASP A 184 16.77 23.76 -6.63
C ASP A 184 17.77 23.20 -7.66
N ALA A 185 19.07 23.47 -7.50
CA ALA A 185 20.11 22.84 -8.30
C ALA A 185 20.11 21.31 -8.12
N THR A 186 19.96 20.83 -6.88
CA THR A 186 19.94 19.40 -6.57
C THR A 186 18.71 18.70 -7.17
N ASP A 187 17.51 19.27 -7.06
CA ASP A 187 16.29 18.75 -7.69
C ASP A 187 16.46 18.63 -9.21
N GLN A 188 17.00 19.67 -9.84
CA GLN A 188 17.23 19.67 -11.29
C GLN A 188 18.24 18.60 -11.72
N LEU A 189 19.33 18.41 -10.97
CA LEU A 189 20.28 17.34 -11.21
C LEU A 189 19.67 15.96 -10.96
N ALA A 190 18.84 15.80 -9.92
CA ALA A 190 18.15 14.55 -9.65
C ALA A 190 17.17 14.17 -10.77
N LYS A 191 16.47 15.16 -11.35
CA LYS A 191 15.61 15.00 -12.54
C LYS A 191 16.40 14.58 -13.78
N ASN A 192 17.61 15.11 -13.97
CA ASN A 192 18.50 14.74 -15.07
C ASN A 192 19.04 13.31 -14.88
N ALA A 193 19.35 12.94 -13.64
CA ALA A 193 19.81 11.60 -13.26
C ALA A 193 18.71 10.53 -13.35
N ALA A 194 17.43 10.92 -13.44
CA ALA A 194 16.28 10.02 -13.54
C ALA A 194 16.13 9.43 -14.95
N SER A 195 17.16 8.73 -15.42
CA SER A 195 17.26 8.11 -16.74
C SER A 195 17.87 6.70 -16.63
N PRO A 196 17.70 5.84 -17.65
CA PRO A 196 18.36 4.53 -17.68
C PRO A 196 19.90 4.66 -17.67
N GLY A 197 20.58 3.83 -16.90
CA GLY A 197 22.05 3.77 -16.91
C GLY A 197 22.67 2.98 -15.77
N LYS A 198 23.94 3.25 -15.46
CA LYS A 198 24.70 2.53 -14.43
C LYS A 198 24.22 2.97 -13.05
N THR A 199 23.64 2.05 -12.31
CA THR A 199 23.09 2.32 -10.99
C THR A 199 24.12 2.21 -9.87
N HIS A 200 23.68 2.55 -8.67
CA HIS A 200 24.37 2.32 -7.39
C HIS A 200 24.42 0.81 -7.01
N PRO A 201 25.22 0.41 -6.00
CA PRO A 201 25.45 -1.00 -5.66
C PRO A 201 24.35 -1.65 -4.79
N PHE A 202 23.34 -0.88 -4.36
CA PHE A 202 22.27 -1.41 -3.51
C PHE A 202 21.30 -2.31 -4.27
N ARG A 203 20.76 -3.29 -3.57
CA ARG A 203 19.79 -4.24 -4.12
C ARG A 203 18.36 -3.69 -4.08
N PRO A 204 17.53 -3.97 -5.11
CA PRO A 204 16.15 -3.49 -5.18
C PRO A 204 15.23 -3.96 -4.06
N LEU A 205 14.10 -3.23 -3.94
CA LEU A 205 13.24 -3.27 -2.76
C LEU A 205 12.29 -4.46 -2.74
N LEU A 206 12.25 -5.16 -1.61
CA LEU A 206 11.30 -6.25 -1.35
C LEU A 206 9.84 -5.75 -1.41
N THR A 207 9.58 -4.53 -0.94
CA THR A 207 8.23 -3.94 -0.96
C THR A 207 7.71 -3.70 -2.37
N ARG A 208 8.58 -3.29 -3.29
CA ARG A 208 8.25 -3.04 -4.70
C ARG A 208 7.95 -4.35 -5.43
N GLU A 209 8.77 -5.38 -5.22
CA GLU A 209 8.53 -6.70 -5.81
C GLU A 209 7.23 -7.34 -5.26
N ARG A 210 6.98 -7.23 -3.95
CA ARG A 210 5.70 -7.67 -3.35
C ARG A 210 4.50 -6.96 -3.95
N ALA A 211 4.59 -5.66 -4.22
CA ALA A 211 3.52 -4.90 -4.84
C ALA A 211 3.28 -5.33 -6.29
N LEU A 212 4.35 -5.56 -7.06
CA LEU A 212 4.29 -6.07 -8.43
C LEU A 212 3.61 -7.45 -8.48
N ILE A 213 4.07 -8.40 -7.66
CA ILE A 213 3.50 -9.75 -7.61
C ILE A 213 2.01 -9.71 -7.25
N ARG A 214 1.61 -8.88 -6.27
CA ARG A 214 0.19 -8.70 -5.92
C ARG A 214 -0.62 -8.14 -7.07
N ARG A 215 -0.10 -7.13 -7.78
CA ARG A 215 -0.76 -6.55 -8.95
C ARG A 215 -0.96 -7.61 -10.04
N ASN A 216 0.06 -8.42 -10.32
CA ASN A 216 0.00 -9.48 -11.33
C ASN A 216 -1.01 -10.57 -10.95
N ILE A 217 -1.04 -10.99 -9.67
CA ILE A 217 -2.03 -11.94 -9.15
C ILE A 217 -3.45 -11.38 -9.32
N HIS A 218 -3.67 -10.12 -8.96
CA HIS A 218 -4.98 -9.49 -9.12
C HIS A 218 -5.40 -9.37 -10.59
N ALA A 219 -4.49 -8.94 -11.47
CA ALA A 219 -4.76 -8.83 -12.90
C ALA A 219 -5.10 -10.19 -13.53
N GLN A 220 -4.34 -11.22 -13.19
CA GLN A 220 -4.61 -12.59 -13.65
C GLN A 220 -5.96 -13.09 -13.12
N TRP A 221 -6.26 -12.86 -11.83
CA TRP A 221 -7.53 -13.26 -11.24
C TRP A 221 -8.71 -12.54 -11.88
N GLU A 222 -8.60 -11.24 -12.14
CA GLU A 222 -9.61 -10.46 -12.87
C GLU A 222 -9.86 -11.04 -14.26
N GLN A 223 -8.79 -11.33 -15.01
CA GLN A 223 -8.87 -11.92 -16.34
C GLN A 223 -9.58 -13.28 -16.31
N GLU A 224 -9.13 -14.19 -15.44
CA GLU A 224 -9.75 -15.52 -15.26
C GLU A 224 -11.22 -15.41 -14.84
N TRP A 225 -11.55 -14.46 -13.96
CA TRP A 225 -12.91 -14.24 -13.49
C TRP A 225 -13.84 -13.72 -14.60
N ARG A 226 -13.35 -12.79 -15.44
CA ARG A 226 -14.11 -12.25 -16.57
C ARG A 226 -14.30 -13.26 -17.69
N SER A 227 -13.27 -14.05 -18.01
CA SER A 227 -13.31 -15.03 -19.10
C SER A 227 -14.02 -16.33 -18.72
N SER A 228 -14.24 -16.58 -17.42
CA SER A 228 -14.86 -17.82 -16.96
C SER A 228 -16.35 -17.91 -17.34
N THR A 229 -16.75 -19.02 -17.95
CA THR A 229 -18.17 -19.35 -18.20
C THR A 229 -18.93 -19.66 -16.90
N LYS A 230 -18.22 -19.92 -15.79
CA LYS A 230 -18.79 -20.21 -14.47
C LYS A 230 -18.91 -18.93 -13.63
N GLY A 231 -19.83 -18.90 -12.67
CA GLY A 231 -19.98 -17.77 -11.74
C GLY A 231 -20.90 -16.64 -12.22
N GLY A 232 -21.64 -16.83 -13.32
CA GLY A 232 -22.58 -15.85 -13.86
C GLY A 232 -23.57 -15.24 -12.83
N PRO A 233 -24.25 -16.03 -11.99
CA PRO A 233 -25.12 -15.47 -10.94
C PRO A 233 -24.38 -14.55 -9.97
N LEU A 234 -23.17 -14.94 -9.55
CA LEU A 234 -22.37 -14.14 -8.63
C LEU A 234 -21.90 -12.83 -9.28
N ARG A 235 -21.51 -12.85 -10.56
CA ARG A 235 -21.17 -11.64 -11.33
C ARG A 235 -22.37 -10.71 -11.52
N LYS A 236 -23.59 -11.25 -11.66
CA LYS A 236 -24.81 -10.45 -11.71
C LYS A 236 -25.10 -9.77 -10.38
N VAL A 237 -24.73 -10.39 -9.26
CA VAL A 237 -24.85 -9.78 -7.92
C VAL A 237 -23.76 -8.75 -7.68
N ASP A 238 -22.53 -9.03 -8.11
CA ASP A 238 -21.36 -8.24 -7.80
C ASP A 238 -20.34 -8.27 -8.94
N ASN A 239 -20.39 -7.24 -9.79
CA ASN A 239 -19.51 -7.09 -10.94
C ASN A 239 -18.14 -6.50 -10.58
N THR A 240 -17.93 -6.11 -9.32
CA THR A 240 -16.64 -5.62 -8.81
C THR A 240 -15.75 -6.74 -8.30
N LEU A 241 -16.23 -7.98 -8.34
CA LEU A 241 -15.42 -9.14 -8.00
C LEU A 241 -14.30 -9.30 -9.04
N PRO A 242 -13.08 -9.61 -8.59
CA PRO A 242 -12.72 -9.95 -7.22
C PRO A 242 -12.46 -8.75 -6.31
N ALA A 243 -13.12 -8.72 -5.14
CA ALA A 243 -13.08 -7.58 -4.23
C ALA A 243 -12.64 -7.92 -2.80
N SER A 244 -11.82 -7.05 -2.21
CA SER A 244 -11.28 -7.24 -0.84
C SER A 244 -12.36 -7.18 0.25
N TYR A 245 -13.43 -6.41 0.03
CA TYR A 245 -14.53 -6.30 0.99
C TYR A 245 -15.34 -7.59 1.14
N THR A 246 -15.29 -8.50 0.14
CA THR A 246 -16.05 -9.75 0.17
C THR A 246 -15.67 -10.59 1.39
N ARG A 247 -14.39 -10.58 1.79
CA ARG A 247 -13.95 -11.26 3.02
C ARG A 247 -14.66 -10.74 4.27
N ARG A 248 -14.86 -9.42 4.39
CA ARG A 248 -15.55 -8.81 5.53
C ARG A 248 -17.05 -9.12 5.53
N LEU A 249 -17.65 -9.22 4.35
CA LEU A 249 -19.06 -9.54 4.19
C LEU A 249 -19.40 -10.94 4.75
N TYR A 250 -18.54 -11.93 4.51
CA TYR A 250 -18.72 -13.28 5.03
C TYR A 250 -18.10 -13.49 6.43
N GLY A 251 -16.96 -12.85 6.72
CA GLY A 251 -16.15 -13.14 7.91
C GLY A 251 -16.82 -12.83 9.24
N ASN A 252 -17.80 -11.93 9.25
CA ASN A 252 -18.54 -11.56 10.47
C ASN A 252 -19.83 -12.39 10.66
N LEU A 253 -20.16 -13.30 9.74
CA LEU A 253 -21.37 -14.10 9.81
C LEU A 253 -21.11 -15.46 10.47
N PRO A 254 -22.03 -15.96 11.31
CA PRO A 254 -22.05 -17.37 11.70
C PRO A 254 -22.06 -18.30 10.47
N ARG A 255 -21.48 -19.50 10.60
CA ARG A 255 -21.28 -20.44 9.48
C ARG A 255 -22.55 -20.73 8.68
N ASN A 256 -23.69 -20.96 9.35
CA ASN A 256 -24.98 -21.19 8.73
C ASN A 256 -25.45 -20.00 7.88
N ARG A 257 -25.28 -18.78 8.41
CA ARG A 257 -25.64 -17.52 7.73
C ARG A 257 -24.71 -17.21 6.56
N ALA A 258 -23.40 -17.49 6.71
CA ALA A 258 -22.44 -17.39 5.62
C ALA A 258 -22.77 -18.35 4.46
N TYR A 259 -23.19 -19.58 4.79
CA TYR A 259 -23.66 -20.56 3.81
C TYR A 259 -24.92 -20.07 3.09
N LEU A 260 -25.93 -19.61 3.82
CA LEU A 260 -27.16 -19.06 3.24
C LEU A 260 -26.86 -17.87 2.31
N LEU A 261 -25.99 -16.95 2.72
CA LEU A 261 -25.56 -15.85 1.86
C LEU A 261 -24.87 -16.35 0.58
N MET A 262 -24.01 -17.37 0.68
CA MET A 262 -23.36 -17.98 -0.48
C MET A 262 -24.40 -18.57 -1.45
N GLN A 263 -25.40 -19.28 -0.93
CA GLN A 263 -26.46 -19.86 -1.76
C GLN A 263 -27.31 -18.79 -2.46
N LEU A 264 -27.61 -17.68 -1.78
CA LEU A 264 -28.32 -16.54 -2.35
C LEU A 264 -27.49 -15.86 -3.45
N ARG A 265 -26.20 -15.63 -3.20
CA ARG A 265 -25.30 -14.92 -4.12
C ARG A 265 -24.88 -15.74 -5.33
N THR A 266 -24.73 -17.05 -5.17
CA THR A 266 -24.30 -17.94 -6.26
C THR A 266 -25.45 -18.60 -7.01
N GLY A 267 -26.67 -18.55 -6.45
CA GLY A 267 -27.83 -19.24 -7.01
C GLY A 267 -27.85 -20.76 -6.73
N HIS A 268 -26.88 -21.31 -5.99
CA HIS A 268 -26.86 -22.72 -5.58
C HIS A 268 -27.73 -22.95 -4.33
N ASN A 269 -29.01 -22.67 -4.45
CA ASN A 269 -30.04 -22.85 -3.41
C ASN A 269 -31.08 -23.89 -3.87
N TRP A 270 -31.90 -24.38 -2.94
CA TRP A 270 -32.86 -25.46 -3.22
C TRP A 270 -34.21 -24.98 -3.80
N LEU A 271 -34.28 -23.77 -4.38
CA LEU A 271 -35.49 -23.28 -5.04
C LEU A 271 -35.79 -24.09 -6.32
N SER A 272 -37.06 -24.11 -6.76
CA SER A 272 -37.51 -24.90 -7.92
C SER A 272 -36.67 -24.65 -9.18
N SER A 273 -36.27 -23.40 -9.48
CA SER A 273 -35.41 -23.11 -10.65
C SER A 273 -34.08 -23.85 -10.63
N TYR A 274 -33.44 -23.94 -9.47
CA TYR A 274 -32.18 -24.67 -9.35
C TYR A 274 -32.41 -26.18 -9.36
N ARG A 275 -33.47 -26.67 -8.70
CA ARG A 275 -33.84 -28.10 -8.69
C ARG A 275 -34.09 -28.62 -10.10
N LYS A 276 -34.81 -27.88 -10.93
CA LYS A 276 -35.01 -28.20 -12.35
C LYS A 276 -33.69 -28.21 -13.12
N LYS A 277 -32.86 -27.18 -12.93
CA LYS A 277 -31.55 -27.07 -13.57
C LYS A 277 -30.63 -28.26 -13.28
N VAL A 278 -30.72 -28.87 -12.10
CA VAL A 278 -29.92 -30.06 -11.72
C VAL A 278 -30.67 -31.39 -11.92
N GLY A 279 -31.84 -31.38 -12.57
CA GLY A 279 -32.60 -32.59 -12.88
C GLY A 279 -33.32 -33.24 -11.70
N HIS A 280 -33.59 -32.50 -10.62
CA HIS A 280 -34.32 -33.00 -9.44
C HIS A 280 -35.84 -32.73 -9.51
N SER A 281 -36.29 -31.87 -10.41
CA SER A 281 -37.70 -31.50 -10.57
C SER A 281 -37.98 -31.22 -12.04
N ASP A 282 -39.21 -31.51 -12.50
CA ASP A 282 -39.62 -31.25 -13.88
C ASP A 282 -40.06 -29.78 -14.09
N ASP A 283 -40.53 -29.14 -13.03
CA ASP A 283 -40.92 -27.73 -13.02
C ASP A 283 -39.99 -26.85 -12.17
N ASP A 284 -40.02 -25.56 -12.48
CA ASP A 284 -39.32 -24.47 -11.81
C ASP A 284 -40.29 -23.50 -11.12
N LEU A 285 -41.49 -23.96 -10.77
CA LEU A 285 -42.57 -23.10 -10.31
C LEU A 285 -42.54 -22.91 -8.79
N CYS A 286 -42.90 -21.69 -8.39
CA CYS A 286 -43.25 -21.34 -7.03
C CYS A 286 -44.71 -21.71 -6.78
N VAL A 287 -45.11 -21.82 -5.51
CA VAL A 287 -46.52 -22.02 -5.09
C VAL A 287 -47.45 -20.90 -5.61
N CYS A 288 -46.91 -19.74 -5.97
CA CYS A 288 -47.69 -18.67 -6.59
C CYS A 288 -47.81 -18.76 -8.12
N GLY A 289 -47.27 -19.82 -8.75
CA GLY A 289 -47.34 -20.06 -10.20
C GLY A 289 -46.26 -19.35 -11.05
N ALA A 290 -45.40 -18.51 -10.45
CA ALA A 290 -44.28 -17.88 -11.15
C ALA A 290 -42.99 -18.71 -11.02
N GLN A 291 -41.98 -18.44 -11.85
CA GLN A 291 -40.68 -19.10 -11.74
C GLN A 291 -39.99 -18.79 -10.40
N GLU A 292 -39.64 -19.83 -9.63
CA GLU A 292 -39.07 -19.68 -8.28
C GLU A 292 -37.56 -19.41 -8.34
N THR A 293 -37.21 -18.13 -8.46
CA THR A 293 -35.81 -17.63 -8.42
C THR A 293 -35.52 -16.89 -7.10
N VAL A 294 -34.23 -16.62 -6.83
CA VAL A 294 -33.83 -15.78 -5.67
C VAL A 294 -34.48 -14.40 -5.76
N THR A 295 -34.45 -13.76 -6.93
CA THR A 295 -35.11 -12.47 -7.17
C THR A 295 -36.60 -12.57 -6.88
N HIS A 296 -37.27 -13.61 -7.38
CA HIS A 296 -38.69 -13.80 -7.13
C HIS A 296 -38.99 -13.92 -5.63
N VAL A 297 -38.25 -14.74 -4.90
CA VAL A 297 -38.47 -14.93 -3.45
C VAL A 297 -38.24 -13.62 -2.68
N LEU A 298 -37.14 -12.92 -2.96
CA LEU A 298 -36.77 -11.68 -2.28
C LEU A 298 -37.72 -10.51 -2.62
N VAL A 299 -38.14 -10.36 -3.88
CA VAL A 299 -38.74 -9.12 -4.40
C VAL A 299 -40.18 -9.28 -4.91
N ASP A 300 -40.53 -10.41 -5.54
CA ASP A 300 -41.75 -10.50 -6.36
C ASP A 300 -42.87 -11.37 -5.75
N CYS A 301 -42.52 -12.48 -5.09
CA CYS A 301 -43.47 -13.49 -4.63
C CYS A 301 -44.60 -12.91 -3.76
N PRO A 302 -45.88 -12.98 -4.18
CA PRO A 302 -46.99 -12.40 -3.43
C PRO A 302 -47.23 -13.13 -2.10
N ARG A 303 -46.84 -14.41 -2.00
CA ARG A 303 -46.97 -15.23 -0.79
C ARG A 303 -46.00 -14.81 0.33
N LEU A 304 -45.00 -13.97 0.02
CA LEU A 304 -44.00 -13.47 0.98
C LEU A 304 -44.14 -11.97 1.24
N ARG A 305 -45.31 -11.38 0.95
CA ARG A 305 -45.57 -9.94 1.09
C ARG A 305 -45.32 -9.41 2.51
N GLU A 306 -45.81 -10.12 3.52
CA GLU A 306 -45.67 -9.70 4.92
C GLU A 306 -44.22 -9.67 5.42
N PRO A 307 -43.42 -10.77 5.32
CA PRO A 307 -42.01 -10.71 5.71
C PRO A 307 -41.22 -9.70 4.85
N ARG A 308 -41.59 -9.50 3.57
CA ARG A 308 -40.92 -8.54 2.68
C ARG A 308 -41.18 -7.09 3.09
N ARG A 309 -42.35 -6.79 3.68
CA ARG A 309 -42.66 -5.45 4.20
C ARG A 309 -41.70 -5.06 5.33
N LYS A 310 -41.32 -6.01 6.20
CA LYS A 310 -40.29 -5.81 7.22
C LYS A 310 -38.92 -5.56 6.57
N LEU A 311 -38.51 -6.44 5.65
CA LEU A 311 -37.25 -6.29 4.91
C LEU A 311 -37.13 -4.91 4.24
N ARG A 312 -38.17 -4.44 3.54
CA ARG A 312 -38.17 -3.14 2.85
C ARG A 312 -37.97 -1.96 3.79
N ARG A 313 -38.51 -2.01 5.02
CA ARG A 313 -38.31 -0.96 6.04
C ARG A 313 -36.87 -0.93 6.55
N GLU A 314 -36.26 -2.11 6.74
CA GLU A 314 -34.92 -2.23 7.31
C GLU A 314 -33.81 -1.85 6.32
N VAL A 315 -33.98 -2.21 5.04
CA VAL A 315 -32.94 -2.01 4.02
C VAL A 315 -33.09 -0.73 3.20
N GLY A 316 -34.25 -0.05 3.27
CA GLY A 316 -34.50 1.21 2.59
C GLY A 316 -34.26 1.13 1.07
N ASP A 317 -33.49 2.08 0.54
CA ASP A 317 -33.20 2.18 -0.90
C ASP A 317 -32.45 0.97 -1.48
N ALA A 318 -31.76 0.20 -0.63
CA ALA A 318 -31.11 -1.03 -1.08
C ALA A 318 -32.12 -2.06 -1.61
N PHE A 319 -33.41 -1.94 -1.26
CA PHE A 319 -34.47 -2.82 -1.75
C PHE A 319 -34.68 -2.74 -3.27
N ASN A 320 -34.31 -1.63 -3.90
CA ASN A 320 -34.50 -1.41 -5.33
C ASN A 320 -33.52 -2.21 -6.21
N SER A 321 -32.61 -2.99 -5.60
CA SER A 321 -31.57 -3.71 -6.31
C SER A 321 -31.22 -5.00 -5.58
N VAL A 322 -31.42 -6.15 -6.22
CA VAL A 322 -30.98 -7.45 -5.69
C VAL A 322 -29.47 -7.48 -5.46
N GLN A 323 -28.69 -6.75 -6.27
CA GLN A 323 -27.25 -6.59 -6.04
C GLN A 323 -27.00 -5.95 -4.68
N SER A 324 -27.70 -4.85 -4.36
CA SER A 324 -27.53 -4.15 -3.09
C SER A 324 -28.00 -4.98 -1.90
N LEU A 325 -29.15 -5.67 -2.03
CA LEU A 325 -29.66 -6.61 -1.03
C LEU A 325 -28.65 -7.71 -0.69
N LEU A 326 -27.98 -8.26 -1.70
CA LEU A 326 -27.01 -9.33 -1.54
C LEU A 326 -25.58 -8.84 -1.31
N GLY A 327 -25.42 -7.55 -0.96
CA GLY A 327 -24.14 -6.97 -0.62
C GLY A 327 -23.16 -6.95 -1.79
N GLY A 328 -23.63 -6.70 -3.00
CA GLY A 328 -22.83 -6.36 -4.19
C GLY A 328 -22.60 -4.86 -4.33
N SER A 329 -21.56 -4.47 -5.09
CA SER A 329 -21.22 -3.07 -5.38
C SER A 329 -21.49 -2.75 -6.84
N LYS A 330 -21.96 -1.54 -7.14
CA LYS A 330 -21.92 -0.95 -8.49
C LYS A 330 -20.73 0.00 -8.68
N GLN A 331 -20.11 0.44 -7.59
CA GLN A 331 -18.98 1.37 -7.66
C GLN A 331 -17.69 0.60 -7.93
N GLY A 332 -17.17 0.76 -9.16
CA GLY A 332 -15.77 0.49 -9.45
C GLY A 332 -14.89 1.47 -8.66
N GLU A 333 -14.07 0.92 -7.77
CA GLU A 333 -12.81 1.48 -7.23
C GLU A 333 -12.72 2.92 -6.65
N ARG A 334 -13.76 3.76 -6.56
CA ARG A 334 -13.57 5.16 -6.10
C ARG A 334 -14.22 5.58 -4.78
N GLY A 335 -14.83 4.66 -4.04
CA GLY A 335 -15.26 4.90 -2.66
C GLY A 335 -14.89 3.73 -1.77
N LYS A 336 -14.43 3.97 -0.53
CA LYS A 336 -14.42 2.91 0.49
C LYS A 336 -15.87 2.45 0.64
N PRO A 337 -16.25 1.22 0.24
CA PRO A 337 -17.64 0.81 0.37
C PRO A 337 -18.01 0.83 1.84
N ASP A 338 -19.13 1.49 2.18
CA ASP A 338 -19.67 1.47 3.54
C ASP A 338 -19.97 0.03 3.94
N THR A 339 -19.03 -0.55 4.68
CA THR A 339 -19.06 -1.96 5.04
C THR A 339 -20.11 -2.22 6.12
N VAL A 340 -20.42 -1.21 6.94
CA VAL A 340 -21.38 -1.31 8.03
C VAL A 340 -22.80 -1.34 7.49
N SER A 341 -23.15 -0.40 6.59
CA SER A 341 -24.46 -0.39 5.94
C SER A 341 -24.72 -1.69 5.16
N ARG A 342 -23.72 -2.17 4.40
CA ARG A 342 -23.83 -3.43 3.65
C ARG A 342 -24.03 -4.64 4.55
N ALA A 343 -23.29 -4.73 5.65
CA ALA A 343 -23.47 -5.81 6.61
C ALA A 343 -24.87 -5.79 7.22
N ARG A 344 -25.41 -4.61 7.54
CA ARG A 344 -26.78 -4.45 8.04
C ARG A 344 -27.81 -4.92 7.00
N THR A 345 -27.68 -4.46 5.75
CA THR A 345 -28.56 -4.88 4.64
C THR A 345 -28.54 -6.40 4.46
N VAL A 346 -27.35 -7.01 4.43
CA VAL A 346 -27.23 -8.46 4.27
C VAL A 346 -27.82 -9.23 5.44
N ASN A 347 -27.63 -8.77 6.68
CA ASN A 347 -28.28 -9.41 7.84
C ASN A 347 -29.81 -9.38 7.73
N ALA A 348 -30.40 -8.23 7.36
CA ALA A 348 -31.84 -8.13 7.16
C ALA A 348 -32.35 -9.10 6.06
N VAL A 349 -31.60 -9.26 4.97
CA VAL A 349 -31.92 -10.23 3.91
C VAL A 349 -31.84 -11.67 4.41
N LEU A 350 -30.85 -11.98 5.24
CA LEU A 350 -30.71 -13.31 5.84
C LEU A 350 -31.87 -13.60 6.82
N ASP A 351 -32.28 -12.62 7.62
CA ASP A 351 -33.44 -12.75 8.52
C ASP A 351 -34.73 -13.00 7.71
N PHE A 352 -34.91 -12.28 6.59
CA PHE A 352 -36.00 -12.53 5.66
C PHE A 352 -35.94 -13.95 5.06
N ALA A 353 -34.77 -14.37 4.60
CA ALA A 353 -34.58 -15.69 3.99
C ALA A 353 -34.91 -16.82 4.97
N GLU A 354 -34.51 -16.70 6.23
CA GLU A 354 -34.84 -17.64 7.31
C GLU A 354 -36.36 -17.64 7.59
N ALA A 355 -36.97 -16.46 7.75
CA ALA A 355 -38.40 -16.31 7.98
C ALA A 355 -39.27 -16.84 6.83
N SER A 356 -38.78 -16.75 5.59
CA SER A 356 -39.48 -17.25 4.40
C SER A 356 -39.57 -18.78 4.36
N GLN A 357 -38.67 -19.48 5.05
CA GLN A 357 -38.50 -20.93 5.00
C GLN A 357 -38.27 -21.52 3.60
N ARG A 358 -37.98 -20.68 2.59
CA ARG A 358 -37.79 -21.11 1.18
C ARG A 358 -36.41 -21.66 0.88
N PHE A 359 -35.39 -21.27 1.65
CA PHE A 359 -33.99 -21.62 1.39
C PHE A 359 -33.47 -22.79 2.22
N CYS A 360 -34.36 -23.65 2.73
CA CYS A 360 -33.96 -24.83 3.48
C CYS A 360 -33.25 -25.85 2.58
N GLY A 361 -32.17 -26.46 3.10
CA GLY A 361 -31.43 -27.52 2.41
C GLY A 361 -32.22 -28.83 2.32
N ARG A 362 -31.59 -29.87 1.75
CA ARG A 362 -32.20 -31.20 1.55
C ARG A 362 -32.51 -31.97 2.84
N ALA A 363 -31.97 -31.56 3.99
CA ALA A 363 -32.14 -32.29 5.24
C ALA A 363 -33.53 -32.03 5.85
N PRO A 364 -34.25 -33.07 6.32
CA PRO A 364 -35.48 -32.90 7.09
C PRO A 364 -35.22 -32.04 8.33
N ARG A 365 -36.16 -31.15 8.65
CA ARG A 365 -36.13 -30.41 9.92
C ARG A 365 -36.40 -31.40 11.05
N GLY A 366 -35.36 -31.85 11.75
CA GLY A 366 -35.56 -32.77 12.86
C GLY A 366 -34.34 -33.53 13.37
N GLN A 367 -33.16 -32.91 13.47
CA GLN A 367 -32.17 -33.34 14.46
C GLN A 367 -31.46 -32.10 15.04
N PRO A 368 -31.54 -31.87 16.37
CA PRO A 368 -30.74 -30.84 17.01
C PRO A 368 -29.27 -31.23 16.87
N ASN A 369 -28.48 -30.29 16.36
CA ASN A 369 -27.04 -30.44 16.22
C ASN A 369 -26.40 -30.31 17.61
N ASN A 370 -26.53 -31.34 18.45
CA ASN A 370 -25.71 -31.51 19.64
C ASN A 370 -24.31 -31.93 19.18
N GLY A 371 -23.57 -30.96 18.66
CA GLY A 371 -22.16 -31.10 18.33
C GLY A 371 -21.39 -29.98 19.03
N ASN A 372 -21.11 -30.18 20.32
CA ASN A 372 -19.95 -29.55 20.94
C ASN A 372 -18.72 -30.05 20.16
N GLY A 373 -18.11 -29.15 19.38
CA GLY A 373 -16.83 -29.38 18.72
C GLY A 373 -15.93 -28.20 19.03
N ASN A 374 -15.04 -28.40 19.99
CA ASN A 374 -13.91 -27.53 20.32
C ASN A 374 -13.07 -27.17 19.09
#